data_AF-A0A4D4JGR9-F1
#
_entry.id   AF-A0A4D4JGR9-F1
#
_cell.length_a   1.000
_cell.length_b   1.000
_cell.length_c   1.000
_cell.angle_alpha   90.00
_cell.angle_beta   90.00
_cell.angle_gamma   90.00
#
_symmetry.space_group_name_H-M   'P 1'
#
loop_
_entity.id
_entity.type
_entity.pdbx_description
1 polymer ?
#
loop_
_entity_poly.entity_id
_entity_poly.type
_entity_poly.pdbx_seq_one_letter_code
_entity_poly.pdbx_strand_id
1 'polypeptide(L)'
;MIQSLTSFTVTAHYGRDDTTFDVRSGDGSGPVARAHKASAFDSRAPYQVLVGPQLDQPAGFVNAFGAWTTERTKIGTVTSERRLLGRKRWQVNQHDLPSLTGEPIGASAVRYRFPFSLVLTNTAADNVLPFKLTFIAPGSDGFVVARSAGVRARFTVTVRDPRLDRRVLLACVIALSLYESADLRQQVADFTANPFKE
;
A
#
# COMPACT_ATOMS: atom_id res chain seq x y z
N MET A 1 0.43 -19.93 -1.02
CA MET A 1 0.29 -19.15 -2.27
C MET A 1 -0.33 -17.81 -1.90
N ILE A 2 0.27 -16.66 -2.22
CA ILE A 2 -0.21 -15.34 -1.72
C ILE A 2 -1.69 -15.07 -2.03
N GLN A 3 -2.21 -15.65 -3.13
CA GLN A 3 -3.59 -15.47 -3.57
C GLN A 3 -4.64 -16.05 -2.60
N SER A 4 -4.30 -17.03 -1.77
CA SER A 4 -5.25 -17.64 -0.84
C SER A 4 -5.48 -16.81 0.44
N LEU A 5 -4.73 -15.72 0.64
CA LEU A 5 -4.80 -14.93 1.87
C LEU A 5 -6.08 -14.11 1.91
N THR A 6 -6.98 -14.39 2.84
CA THR A 6 -8.18 -13.58 3.11
C THR A 6 -7.90 -12.39 4.03
N SER A 7 -6.82 -12.47 4.81
CA SER A 7 -6.32 -11.38 5.64
C SER A 7 -4.81 -11.47 5.75
N PHE A 8 -4.12 -10.34 5.60
CA PHE A 8 -2.67 -10.27 5.71
C PHE A 8 -2.20 -8.92 6.19
N THR A 9 -1.00 -8.89 6.75
CA THR A 9 -0.33 -7.68 7.21
C THR A 9 0.86 -7.39 6.32
N VAL A 10 1.01 -6.13 5.91
CA VAL A 10 2.16 -5.64 5.16
C VAL A 10 2.96 -4.70 6.05
N THR A 11 4.25 -4.98 6.20
CA THR A 11 5.20 -4.14 6.95
C THR A 11 6.28 -3.64 6.01
N ALA A 12 6.51 -2.33 6.01
CA ALA A 12 7.57 -1.73 5.22
C ALA A 12 8.89 -1.69 5.99
N HIS A 13 9.98 -1.94 5.27
CA HIS A 13 11.35 -1.80 5.71
C HIS A 13 12.08 -0.93 4.69
N TYR A 14 12.59 0.21 5.14
CA TYR A 14 13.32 1.16 4.33
C TYR A 14 14.80 1.08 4.70
N GLY A 15 15.61 0.59 3.77
CA GLY A 15 17.05 0.76 3.79
C GLY A 15 17.46 2.01 3.02
N ARG A 16 18.76 2.32 3.04
CA ARG A 16 19.33 3.41 2.26
C ARG A 16 19.23 3.11 0.75
N ASP A 17 19.58 1.89 0.38
CA ASP A 17 19.70 1.44 -1.01
C ASP A 17 18.71 0.31 -1.35
N ASP A 18 17.80 0.00 -0.44
CA ASP A 18 16.79 -1.02 -0.63
C ASP A 18 15.45 -0.63 -0.01
N THR A 19 14.38 -1.18 -0.55
CA THR A 19 13.07 -1.13 0.11
C THR A 19 12.38 -2.46 0.00
N THR A 20 11.84 -2.90 1.13
CA THR A 20 11.19 -4.20 1.27
C THR A 20 9.81 -4.05 1.92
N PHE A 21 8.80 -4.68 1.34
CA PHE A 21 7.47 -4.85 1.93
C PHE A 21 7.23 -6.33 2.22
N ASP A 22 7.21 -6.68 3.50
CA ASP A 22 6.97 -8.05 3.95
C ASP A 22 5.48 -8.28 4.17
N VAL A 23 4.94 -9.31 3.51
CA VAL A 23 3.55 -9.75 3.63
C VAL A 23 3.50 -10.95 4.58
N ARG A 24 2.75 -10.83 5.66
CA ARG A 24 2.55 -11.86 6.69
C ARG A 24 1.10 -12.31 6.73
N SER A 25 0.87 -13.62 6.83
CA SER A 25 -0.41 -14.19 7.24
C SER A 25 -0.70 -13.87 8.71
N GLY A 26 -1.98 -13.93 9.09
CA GLY A 26 -2.41 -13.66 10.47
C GLY A 26 -1.94 -14.70 11.50
N ASP A 27 -1.43 -15.86 11.05
CA ASP A 27 -0.97 -16.98 11.89
C ASP A 27 0.41 -16.80 12.52
N GLY A 28 1.16 -15.74 12.15
CA GLY A 28 2.44 -15.40 12.77
C GLY A 28 3.65 -16.20 12.29
N SER A 29 3.52 -17.06 11.27
CA SER A 29 4.55 -18.01 10.80
C SER A 29 5.72 -17.40 10.00
N GLY A 30 5.85 -16.07 9.97
CA GLY A 30 6.83 -15.36 9.15
C GLY A 30 6.24 -14.75 7.87
N PRO A 31 7.06 -14.06 7.05
CA PRO A 31 6.58 -13.50 5.79
C PRO A 31 6.29 -14.62 4.77
N VAL A 32 5.09 -14.58 4.17
CA VAL A 32 4.62 -15.50 3.13
C VAL A 32 4.84 -14.97 1.71
N ALA A 33 5.10 -13.67 1.59
CA ALA A 33 5.56 -13.01 0.38
C ALA A 33 6.38 -11.77 0.73
N ARG A 34 7.22 -11.33 -0.20
CA ARG A 34 8.07 -10.15 -0.08
C ARG A 34 8.08 -9.37 -1.38
N ALA A 35 7.77 -8.07 -1.34
CA ALA A 35 8.05 -7.16 -2.44
C ALA A 35 9.35 -6.42 -2.15
N HIS A 36 10.39 -6.67 -2.95
CA HIS A 36 11.71 -6.09 -2.73
C HIS A 36 12.19 -5.32 -3.96
N LYS A 37 12.91 -4.22 -3.72
CA LYS A 37 13.72 -3.56 -4.73
C LYS A 37 15.07 -3.15 -4.14
N ALA A 38 16.13 -3.33 -4.92
CA ALA A 38 17.48 -2.84 -4.61
C ALA A 38 17.64 -1.39 -5.08
N SER A 39 16.76 -0.51 -4.60
CA SER A 39 16.89 0.93 -4.80
C SER A 39 16.15 1.68 -3.69
N ALA A 40 16.51 2.95 -3.51
CA ALA A 40 15.82 3.86 -2.60
C ALA A 40 14.31 3.91 -2.86
N PHE A 41 13.55 4.27 -1.82
CA PHE A 41 12.09 4.20 -1.83
C PHE A 41 11.43 5.04 -2.93
N ASP A 42 11.98 6.21 -3.23
CA ASP A 42 11.48 7.14 -4.25
C ASP A 42 11.75 6.69 -5.69
N SER A 43 12.64 5.71 -5.89
CA SER A 43 12.90 5.12 -7.21
C SER A 43 11.62 4.57 -7.84
N ARG A 44 11.41 4.88 -9.11
CA ARG A 44 10.31 4.36 -9.94
C ARG A 44 10.47 2.87 -10.29
N ALA A 45 11.59 2.25 -9.93
CA ALA A 45 11.80 0.83 -10.15
C ALA A 45 10.69 -0.01 -9.50
N PRO A 46 10.13 -0.99 -10.21
CA PRO A 46 9.14 -1.87 -9.64
C PRO A 46 9.78 -2.80 -8.61
N TYR A 47 9.02 -3.12 -7.56
CA TYR A 47 9.37 -4.18 -6.62
C TYR A 47 9.13 -5.53 -7.29
N GLN A 48 10.09 -6.44 -7.15
CA GLN A 48 9.89 -7.84 -7.47
C GLN A 48 9.15 -8.51 -6.31
N VAL A 49 8.04 -9.20 -6.62
CA VAL A 49 7.30 -9.98 -5.63
C VAL A 49 7.88 -11.38 -5.60
N LEU A 50 8.33 -11.81 -4.43
CA LEU A 50 8.91 -13.10 -4.15
C LEU A 50 8.01 -13.87 -3.19
N VAL A 51 7.87 -15.18 -3.41
CA VAL A 51 7.03 -16.10 -2.63
C VAL A 51 7.80 -17.40 -2.35
N GLY A 52 7.15 -18.33 -1.64
CA GLY A 52 7.74 -19.62 -1.28
C GLY A 52 8.38 -19.58 0.11
N PRO A 53 8.77 -20.75 0.66
CA PRO A 53 9.29 -20.84 2.02
C PRO A 53 10.55 -20.00 2.26
N GLN A 54 11.36 -19.81 1.22
CA GLN A 54 12.61 -19.03 1.25
C GLN A 54 12.47 -17.63 0.64
N LEU A 55 11.27 -17.26 0.15
CA LEU A 55 11.01 -15.98 -0.53
C LEU A 55 11.95 -15.73 -1.72
N ASP A 56 12.15 -16.74 -2.55
CA ASP A 56 13.05 -16.75 -3.69
C ASP A 56 12.33 -17.00 -5.03
N GLN A 57 11.06 -17.41 -4.99
CA GLN A 57 10.28 -17.70 -6.19
C GLN A 57 9.61 -16.42 -6.71
N PRO A 58 9.89 -15.96 -7.94
CA PRO A 58 9.27 -14.77 -8.48
C PRO A 58 7.79 -15.00 -8.77
N ALA A 59 6.94 -14.11 -8.25
CA ALA A 59 5.50 -14.11 -8.47
C ALA A 59 5.01 -12.90 -9.29
N GLY A 60 5.91 -12.01 -9.72
CA GLY A 60 5.61 -10.86 -10.57
C GLY A 60 6.20 -9.57 -10.03
N PHE A 61 5.59 -8.44 -10.40
CA PHE A 61 6.09 -7.12 -10.06
C PHE A 61 4.98 -6.21 -9.57
N VAL A 62 5.30 -5.29 -8.66
CA VAL A 62 4.38 -4.27 -8.16
C VAL A 62 5.07 -2.91 -8.03
N ASN A 63 4.30 -1.84 -8.12
CA ASN A 63 4.72 -0.51 -7.69
C ASN A 63 3.48 0.28 -7.20
N ALA A 64 3.64 1.58 -6.92
CA ALA A 64 2.54 2.42 -6.46
C ALA A 64 1.41 2.63 -7.50
N PHE A 65 1.60 2.20 -8.76
CA PHE A 65 0.66 2.44 -9.86
C PHE A 65 -0.03 1.17 -10.35
N GLY A 66 0.45 -0.02 -9.96
CA GLY A 66 -0.14 -1.27 -10.42
C GLY A 66 0.68 -2.52 -10.11
N ALA A 67 0.20 -3.62 -10.67
CA ALA A 67 0.78 -4.94 -10.53
C ALA A 67 0.86 -5.65 -11.89
N TRP A 68 1.88 -6.49 -12.03
CA TRP A 68 2.20 -7.24 -13.24
C TRP A 68 2.56 -8.69 -12.93
N THR A 69 2.33 -9.58 -13.88
CA THR A 69 2.82 -10.97 -13.86
C THR A 69 4.34 -11.02 -14.04
N THR A 70 4.92 -12.22 -13.92
CA THR A 70 6.34 -12.48 -14.21
C THR A 70 6.72 -12.14 -15.65
N GLU A 71 5.78 -12.29 -16.58
CA GLU A 71 5.90 -11.97 -18.01
C GLU A 71 5.63 -10.48 -18.31
N ARG A 72 5.53 -9.64 -17.27
CA ARG A 72 5.21 -8.21 -17.38
C ARG A 72 3.80 -7.92 -17.95
N THR A 73 2.90 -8.89 -17.92
CA THR A 73 1.49 -8.65 -18.27
C THR A 73 0.80 -7.91 -17.13
N LYS A 74 0.07 -6.84 -17.44
CA LYS A 74 -0.57 -6.01 -16.42
C LYS A 74 -1.78 -6.71 -15.81
N ILE A 75 -1.82 -6.79 -14.49
CA ILE A 75 -2.93 -7.39 -13.73
C ILE A 75 -3.95 -6.30 -13.35
N GLY A 76 -3.45 -5.14 -12.92
CA GLY A 76 -4.28 -4.06 -12.44
C GLY A 76 -3.54 -2.75 -12.21
N THR A 77 -4.30 -1.70 -11.91
CA THR A 77 -3.81 -0.36 -11.59
C THR A 77 -4.32 0.14 -10.26
N VAL A 78 -3.55 1.06 -9.71
CA VAL A 78 -3.94 1.89 -8.57
C VAL A 78 -3.80 3.34 -9.02
N THR A 79 -4.87 4.11 -8.87
CA THR A 79 -4.86 5.54 -9.17
C THR A 79 -5.37 6.32 -7.97
N SER A 80 -4.83 7.53 -7.81
CA SER A 80 -5.35 8.49 -6.84
C SER A 80 -5.55 9.83 -7.53
N GLU A 81 -6.78 10.32 -7.53
CA GLU A 81 -7.13 11.62 -8.10
C GLU A 81 -7.37 12.62 -6.97
N ARG A 82 -6.61 13.72 -6.99
CA ARG A 82 -6.84 14.86 -6.10
C ARG A 82 -7.79 15.82 -6.81
N ARG A 83 -8.99 16.02 -6.26
CA ARG A 83 -9.95 16.99 -6.78
C ARG A 83 -9.66 18.39 -6.23
N LEU A 84 -9.76 19.42 -7.08
CA LEU A 84 -9.50 20.83 -6.74
C LEU A 84 -10.26 21.32 -5.49
N LEU A 85 -11.47 20.81 -5.26
CA LEU A 85 -12.35 21.17 -4.14
C LEU A 85 -12.90 19.91 -3.41
N GLY A 86 -12.18 18.79 -3.47
CA GLY A 86 -12.70 17.51 -2.98
C GLY A 86 -11.66 16.58 -2.37
N ARG A 87 -12.15 15.55 -1.69
CA ARG A 87 -11.32 14.49 -1.11
C ARG A 87 -10.56 13.76 -2.21
N LYS A 88 -9.32 13.37 -1.92
CA LYS A 88 -8.53 12.48 -2.76
C LYS A 88 -9.30 11.16 -2.91
N ARG A 89 -9.56 10.77 -4.16
CA ARG A 89 -10.29 9.54 -4.49
C ARG A 89 -9.27 8.49 -4.88
N TRP A 90 -9.36 7.33 -4.26
CA TRP A 90 -8.58 6.15 -4.59
C TRP A 90 -9.39 5.23 -5.49
N GLN A 91 -8.74 4.67 -6.51
CA GLN A 91 -9.33 3.66 -7.38
C GLN A 91 -8.37 2.51 -7.57
N VAL A 92 -8.92 1.30 -7.57
CA VAL A 92 -8.21 0.07 -7.88
C VAL A 92 -8.95 -0.63 -9.00
N ASN A 93 -8.24 -0.86 -10.10
CA ASN A 93 -8.78 -1.57 -11.25
C ASN A 93 -8.01 -2.86 -11.42
N GLN A 94 -8.71 -3.97 -11.53
CA GLN A 94 -8.14 -5.25 -11.95
C GLN A 94 -8.82 -5.64 -13.26
N HIS A 95 -8.06 -6.29 -14.15
CA HIS A 95 -8.65 -6.86 -15.35
C HIS A 95 -9.80 -7.81 -14.99
N ASP A 96 -10.87 -7.77 -15.78
CA ASP A 96 -12.08 -8.60 -15.62
C ASP A 96 -12.89 -8.37 -14.32
N LEU A 97 -12.63 -7.29 -13.57
CA LEU A 97 -13.40 -6.92 -12.39
C LEU A 97 -13.87 -5.45 -12.45
N PRO A 98 -14.99 -5.10 -11.78
CA PRO A 98 -15.43 -3.72 -11.64
C PRO A 98 -14.37 -2.84 -10.94
N SER A 99 -14.32 -1.56 -11.32
CA SER A 99 -13.44 -0.56 -10.71
C SER A 99 -13.82 -0.31 -9.25
N LEU A 100 -12.93 -0.63 -8.32
CA LEU A 100 -13.14 -0.44 -6.88
C LEU A 100 -12.80 1.00 -6.47
N THR A 101 -13.70 1.66 -5.77
CA THR A 101 -13.47 3.01 -5.23
C THR A 101 -13.17 2.94 -3.73
N GLY A 102 -12.09 3.61 -3.31
CA GLY A 102 -11.66 3.69 -1.92
C GLY A 102 -12.36 4.82 -1.18
N GLU A 103 -13.02 4.46 -0.07
CA GLU A 103 -13.72 5.38 0.82
C GLU A 103 -13.25 5.22 2.28
N PRO A 104 -13.02 6.32 3.01
CA PRO A 104 -12.66 6.25 4.43
C PRO A 104 -13.84 5.82 5.28
N ILE A 105 -13.60 4.91 6.24
CA ILE A 105 -14.64 4.38 7.12
C ILE A 105 -14.35 4.64 8.60
N GLY A 106 -15.41 4.81 9.40
CA GLY A 106 -15.33 5.03 10.85
C GLY A 106 -14.64 6.35 11.23
N ALA A 107 -13.88 6.33 12.33
CA ALA A 107 -13.14 7.50 12.83
C ALA A 107 -12.14 8.07 11.81
N SER A 108 -11.71 7.29 10.82
CA SER A 108 -10.85 7.75 9.72
C SER A 108 -11.53 8.78 8.82
N ALA A 109 -12.87 8.81 8.76
CA ALA A 109 -13.61 9.84 8.02
C ALA A 109 -13.41 11.24 8.61
N VAL A 110 -13.04 11.35 9.90
CA VAL A 110 -12.76 12.62 10.58
C VAL A 110 -11.46 13.25 10.07
N ARG A 111 -10.43 12.46 9.71
CA ARG A 111 -9.19 12.94 9.06
C ARG A 111 -9.47 13.68 7.75
N TYR A 112 -10.48 13.23 7.02
CA TYR A 112 -10.87 13.78 5.72
C TYR A 112 -12.01 14.83 5.83
N ARG A 113 -12.37 15.28 7.04
CA ARG A 113 -13.34 16.37 7.26
C ARG A 113 -12.62 17.69 7.54
N PHE A 114 -13.10 18.75 6.91
CA PHE A 114 -12.68 20.12 7.22
C PHE A 114 -13.15 20.50 8.65
N PRO A 115 -12.36 21.24 9.46
CA PRO A 115 -11.04 21.83 9.17
C PRO A 115 -9.84 20.91 9.53
N PHE A 116 -10.06 19.69 10.02
CA PHE A 116 -8.97 18.79 10.45
C PHE A 116 -8.00 18.46 9.31
N SER A 117 -8.47 18.39 8.07
CA SER A 117 -7.61 18.21 6.89
C SER A 117 -6.59 19.35 6.67
N LEU A 118 -6.83 20.56 7.20
CA LEU A 118 -5.91 21.71 7.10
C LEU A 118 -4.86 21.74 8.23
N VAL A 119 -5.26 21.35 9.45
CA VAL A 119 -4.37 21.34 10.62
C VAL A 119 -3.35 20.21 10.53
N LEU A 120 -3.75 19.07 9.96
CA LEU A 120 -2.90 17.89 9.80
C LEU A 120 -1.88 18.00 8.67
N THR A 121 -2.12 18.85 7.68
CA THR A 121 -1.15 19.11 6.59
C THR A 121 0.04 19.96 7.02
N ASN A 122 0.00 20.61 8.20
CA ASN A 122 0.94 21.67 8.58
C ASN A 122 1.76 21.39 9.85
N THR A 123 1.66 20.21 10.45
CA THR A 123 2.43 19.84 11.64
C THR A 123 3.03 18.45 11.50
N ALA A 124 4.21 18.24 12.07
CA ALA A 124 4.91 16.95 12.19
C ALA A 124 4.08 15.80 12.85
N ALA A 125 2.81 16.04 13.16
CA ALA A 125 1.82 15.13 13.71
C ALA A 125 1.21 14.14 12.68
N ASP A 126 1.48 14.30 11.38
CA ASP A 126 0.97 13.41 10.32
C ASP A 126 1.63 12.00 10.32
N ASN A 127 2.66 11.79 11.15
CA ASN A 127 3.54 10.61 11.12
C ASN A 127 2.94 9.30 11.68
N VAL A 128 1.76 9.31 12.33
CA VAL A 128 1.36 8.19 13.21
C VAL A 128 -0.13 7.86 13.13
N LEU A 129 -0.94 8.61 12.39
CA LEU A 129 -2.39 8.43 12.47
C LEU A 129 -2.89 7.14 11.79
N PRO A 130 -3.73 6.36 12.49
CA PRO A 130 -4.37 5.20 11.90
C PRO A 130 -5.42 5.66 10.89
N PHE A 131 -5.55 4.93 9.80
CA PHE A 131 -6.65 5.14 8.86
C PHE A 131 -7.18 3.81 8.35
N LYS A 132 -8.43 3.82 7.89
CA LYS A 132 -9.09 2.66 7.32
C LYS A 132 -9.86 3.08 6.07
N LEU A 133 -9.56 2.43 4.95
CA LEU A 133 -10.22 2.61 3.66
C LEU A 133 -10.93 1.31 3.28
N THR A 134 -12.19 1.40 2.87
CA THR A 134 -12.91 0.30 2.21
C THR A 134 -12.91 0.55 0.72
N PHE A 135 -12.66 -0.49 -0.06
CA PHE A 135 -12.68 -0.45 -1.52
C PHE A 135 -13.83 -1.33 -1.99
N ILE A 136 -14.81 -0.73 -2.67
CA ILE A 136 -16.05 -1.41 -3.07
C ILE A 136 -16.45 -1.03 -4.49
N ALA A 137 -17.23 -1.89 -5.13
CA ALA A 137 -17.89 -1.63 -6.41
C ALA A 137 -19.17 -2.48 -6.53
N PRO A 138 -20.14 -2.08 -7.37
CA PRO A 138 -21.26 -2.96 -7.71
C PRO A 138 -20.75 -4.31 -8.23
N GLY A 139 -21.20 -5.42 -7.64
CA GLY A 139 -20.79 -6.77 -8.03
C GLY A 139 -19.45 -7.25 -7.48
N SER A 140 -18.84 -6.53 -6.53
CA SER A 140 -17.64 -6.96 -5.79
C SER A 140 -17.73 -6.55 -4.31
N ASP A 141 -17.56 -7.52 -3.41
CA ASP A 141 -17.45 -7.25 -1.96
C ASP A 141 -16.15 -6.53 -1.59
N GLY A 142 -15.20 -6.46 -2.53
CA GLY A 142 -14.02 -5.65 -2.47
C GLY A 142 -13.03 -6.05 -1.37
N PHE A 143 -12.40 -5.06 -0.76
CA PHE A 143 -11.42 -5.26 0.30
C PHE A 143 -11.31 -4.04 1.21
N VAL A 144 -10.58 -4.20 2.32
CA VAL A 144 -10.34 -3.13 3.29
C VAL A 144 -8.85 -3.05 3.56
N VAL A 145 -8.33 -1.82 3.64
CA VAL A 145 -6.96 -1.54 4.09
C VAL A 145 -7.00 -0.68 5.34
N ALA A 146 -6.26 -1.07 6.37
CA ALA A 146 -6.12 -0.31 7.60
C ALA A 146 -4.65 -0.07 7.92
N ARG A 147 -4.23 1.18 8.12
CA ARG A 147 -2.92 1.52 8.72
C ARG A 147 -3.08 1.54 10.24
N SER A 148 -2.26 0.78 10.95
CA SER A 148 -2.16 0.86 12.42
C SER A 148 -1.50 2.17 12.85
N ALA A 149 -1.82 2.65 14.06
CA ALA A 149 -1.08 3.75 14.65
C ALA A 149 0.37 3.31 14.98
N GLY A 150 1.32 4.23 14.88
CA GLY A 150 2.71 3.98 15.23
C GLY A 150 3.70 4.59 14.23
N VAL A 151 4.97 4.60 14.61
CA VAL A 151 6.09 5.08 13.78
C VAL A 151 6.39 4.12 12.62
N ARG A 152 6.07 2.83 12.78
CA ARG A 152 6.23 1.83 11.71
C ARG A 152 4.94 1.75 10.91
N ALA A 153 5.00 2.01 9.61
CA ALA A 153 3.87 1.81 8.72
C ALA A 153 3.51 0.31 8.66
N ARG A 154 2.44 -0.07 9.36
CA ARG A 154 1.86 -1.43 9.34
C ARG A 154 0.46 -1.37 8.76
N PHE A 155 0.26 -2.07 7.66
CA PHE A 155 -1.03 -2.13 6.97
C PHE A 155 -1.64 -3.51 7.14
N THR A 156 -2.91 -3.58 7.54
CA THR A 156 -3.71 -4.78 7.50
C THR A 156 -4.63 -4.71 6.29
N VAL A 157 -4.62 -5.76 5.48
CA VAL A 157 -5.52 -5.92 4.34
C VAL A 157 -6.49 -7.06 4.65
N THR A 158 -7.79 -6.80 4.52
CA THR A 158 -8.84 -7.81 4.62
C THR A 158 -9.54 -7.91 3.28
N VAL A 159 -9.47 -9.09 2.66
CA VAL A 159 -10.03 -9.37 1.34
C VAL A 159 -11.41 -9.98 1.50
N ARG A 160 -12.41 -9.39 0.86
CA ARG A 160 -13.79 -9.89 0.88
C ARG A 160 -14.15 -10.53 -0.45
N ASP A 161 -13.70 -9.96 -1.56
CA ASP A 161 -13.81 -10.57 -2.88
C ASP A 161 -12.59 -11.46 -3.19
N PRO A 162 -12.75 -12.80 -3.21
CA PRO A 162 -11.63 -13.72 -3.42
C PRO A 162 -11.00 -13.61 -4.82
N ARG A 163 -11.71 -13.02 -5.80
CA ARG A 163 -11.23 -12.85 -7.18
C ARG A 163 -10.14 -11.79 -7.30
N LEU A 164 -9.97 -10.93 -6.30
CA LEU A 164 -8.95 -9.89 -6.29
C LEU A 164 -7.55 -10.47 -6.15
N ASP A 165 -6.64 -10.06 -7.02
CA ASP A 165 -5.25 -10.46 -7.02
C ASP A 165 -4.50 -9.75 -5.89
N ARG A 166 -3.85 -10.53 -5.02
CA ARG A 166 -3.15 -9.98 -3.85
C ARG A 166 -1.97 -9.08 -4.23
N ARG A 167 -1.42 -9.20 -5.44
CA ARG A 167 -0.39 -8.28 -5.96
C ARG A 167 -0.97 -6.91 -6.26
N VAL A 168 -2.20 -6.82 -6.77
CA VAL A 168 -2.90 -5.54 -6.96
C VAL A 168 -3.19 -4.89 -5.61
N LEU A 169 -3.60 -5.68 -4.61
CA LEU A 169 -3.80 -5.17 -3.25
C LEU A 169 -2.48 -4.69 -2.61
N LEU A 170 -1.38 -5.39 -2.87
CA LEU A 170 -0.04 -4.97 -2.43
C LEU A 170 0.40 -3.66 -3.11
N ALA A 171 0.15 -3.50 -4.41
CA ALA A 171 0.37 -2.23 -5.11
C ALA A 171 -0.43 -1.09 -4.46
N CYS A 172 -1.67 -1.35 -4.05
CA CYS A 172 -2.50 -0.37 -3.34
C CYS A 172 -1.89 0.02 -1.99
N VAL A 173 -1.37 -0.95 -1.23
CA VAL A 173 -0.67 -0.67 0.03
C VAL A 173 0.59 0.18 -0.21
N ILE A 174 1.39 -0.14 -1.23
CA ILE A 174 2.58 0.65 -1.58
C ILE A 174 2.18 2.09 -1.93
N ALA A 175 1.11 2.28 -2.70
CA ALA A 175 0.60 3.60 -3.06
C ALA A 175 0.14 4.39 -1.83
N LEU A 176 -0.60 3.74 -0.92
CA LEU A 176 -1.03 4.35 0.34
C LEU A 176 0.15 4.67 1.26
N SER A 177 1.17 3.82 1.27
CA SER A 177 2.42 4.08 2.00
C SER A 177 3.14 5.30 1.46
N LEU A 178 3.20 5.46 0.13
CA LEU A 178 3.86 6.59 -0.52
C LEU A 178 3.09 7.91 -0.36
N TYR A 179 1.75 7.87 -0.41
CA TYR A 179 0.96 9.10 -0.56
C TYR A 179 0.02 9.44 0.61
N GLU A 180 -0.20 8.55 1.58
CA GLU A 180 -1.10 8.79 2.75
C GLU A 180 -0.41 8.54 4.10
N SER A 181 0.80 7.99 4.08
CA SER A 181 1.58 7.67 5.27
C SER A 181 2.88 8.46 5.21
N ALA A 182 3.12 9.29 6.22
CA ALA A 182 4.47 9.72 6.51
C ALA A 182 5.12 8.63 7.39
N ASP A 183 6.22 8.03 6.93
CA ASP A 183 7.06 7.16 7.74
C ASP A 183 8.35 7.91 8.07
N LEU A 184 8.60 8.16 9.36
CA LEU A 184 9.78 8.90 9.81
C LEU A 184 11.09 8.22 9.37
N ARG A 185 11.12 6.89 9.21
CA ARG A 185 12.31 6.21 8.70
C ARG A 185 12.49 6.39 7.22
N GLN A 186 11.41 6.49 6.46
CA GLN A 186 11.49 6.90 5.07
C GLN A 186 12.09 8.30 4.98
N GLN A 187 11.66 9.25 5.82
CA GLN A 187 12.23 10.60 5.85
C GLN A 187 13.72 10.60 6.22
N VAL A 188 14.13 9.80 7.21
CA VAL A 188 15.54 9.67 7.60
C VAL A 188 16.37 8.95 6.53
N ALA A 189 15.85 7.88 5.92
CA ALA A 189 16.50 7.16 4.84
C ALA A 189 16.65 8.06 3.60
N ASP A 190 15.62 8.80 3.22
CA ASP A 190 15.65 9.75 2.11
C ASP A 190 16.66 10.88 2.36
N PHE A 191 16.70 11.44 3.58
CA PHE A 191 17.67 12.48 3.97
C PHE A 191 19.12 11.97 3.95
N THR A 192 19.36 10.74 4.39
CA THR A 192 20.71 10.12 4.36
C THR A 192 21.11 9.62 2.97
N ALA A 193 20.17 9.25 2.11
CA ALA A 193 20.40 8.90 0.73
C ALA A 193 20.63 10.14 -0.16
N ASN A 194 19.98 11.27 0.13
CA ASN A 194 20.15 12.51 -0.60
C ASN A 194 19.94 13.76 0.30
N PRO A 195 21.00 14.30 0.92
CA PRO A 195 20.91 15.38 1.91
C PRO A 195 20.53 16.75 1.35
N PHE A 196 20.35 16.89 0.03
CA PHE A 196 20.04 18.17 -0.64
C PHE A 196 18.59 18.27 -1.15
N LYS A 197 17.70 17.35 -0.75
CA LYS A 197 16.26 17.49 -1.00
C LYS A 197 15.63 18.42 0.05
N GLU A 198 15.61 19.72 -0.26
CA GLU A 198 14.65 20.70 0.30
C GLU A 198 13.67 21.13 -0.79
#